data_AF-A0A9Q7TZM3-F1
#
_entry.id   AF-A0A9Q7TZM3-F1
#
_cell.length_a   1.000
_cell.length_b   1.000
_cell.length_c   1.000
_cell.angle_alpha   90.00
_cell.angle_beta   90.00
_cell.angle_gamma   90.00
#
_symmetry.space_group_name_H-M   'P 1'
#
loop_
_entity.id
_entity.type
_entity.pdbx_description
1 polymer ?
#
loop_
_entity_poly.entity_id
_entity_poly.type
_entity_poly.pdbx_seq_one_letter_code
_entity_poly.pdbx_strand_id
1 'polypeptide(L)'
;MHLHDDAVLQSVTPGVLPRDTFAGVSGAQLINLPTLKAFMNLDKDIWLVFRVQLQELLSKGSPINLETTIRAFNAAPNVNAESHIGRLLFVDRLSVDTAMCLPCDIGDDSDFYCSLGHAYNCGVLIRGKEKAMQPNWRHLPVAYHGRASSIVPSGTRIHRPVGQRLKNKDDTQPVIEPCARLDFELEVGFFYGGQATKLGERLSPAQATDRVFGAVLLND
;
A
#
# COMPACT_ATOMS: atom_id res chain seq x y z
N MET A 1 22.09 8.64 -19.94
CA MET A 1 22.69 8.02 -18.74
C MET A 1 21.53 7.36 -18.00
N HIS A 2 21.64 6.05 -17.81
CA HIS A 2 20.52 5.10 -17.75
C HIS A 2 19.53 5.30 -16.60
N LEU A 3 18.24 5.24 -16.94
CA LEU A 3 17.16 4.88 -16.02
C LEU A 3 17.15 3.35 -15.97
N HIS A 4 17.40 2.79 -14.80
CA HIS A 4 17.37 1.35 -14.57
C HIS A 4 15.91 0.87 -14.48
N ASP A 5 15.62 -0.16 -15.27
CA ASP A 5 14.45 -1.04 -15.17
C ASP A 5 14.44 -1.78 -13.82
N ASP A 6 13.57 -1.37 -12.89
CA ASP A 6 13.20 -2.16 -11.71
C ASP A 6 11.92 -2.98 -11.97
N ALA A 7 11.84 -3.61 -13.15
CA ALA A 7 10.86 -4.65 -13.46
C ALA A 7 11.56 -6.01 -13.64
N VAL A 8 12.38 -6.39 -12.66
CA VAL A 8 12.72 -7.80 -12.47
C VAL A 8 11.45 -8.48 -11.93
N LEU A 9 11.06 -9.60 -12.53
CA LEU A 9 9.89 -10.47 -12.26
C LEU A 9 9.72 -10.99 -10.81
N GLN A 10 10.23 -10.29 -9.80
CA GLN A 10 10.20 -10.67 -8.39
C GLN A 10 9.08 -10.01 -7.58
N SER A 11 8.48 -8.91 -8.05
CA SER A 11 7.37 -8.21 -7.37
C SER A 11 6.20 -7.95 -8.32
N VAL A 12 5.11 -8.70 -8.15
CA VAL A 12 3.80 -8.32 -8.68
C VAL A 12 3.04 -7.65 -7.54
N THR A 13 2.86 -6.33 -7.61
CA THR A 13 2.11 -5.57 -6.61
C THR A 13 0.70 -5.30 -7.14
N PRO A 14 -0.35 -5.81 -6.48
CA PRO A 14 -1.73 -5.47 -6.78
C PRO A 14 -2.02 -3.96 -6.66
N GLY A 15 -2.62 -3.36 -7.69
CA GLY A 15 -3.16 -2.00 -7.65
C GLY A 15 -4.54 -1.93 -8.32
N VAL A 16 -5.44 -1.11 -7.78
CA VAL A 16 -6.82 -0.95 -8.27
C VAL A 16 -6.84 0.14 -9.35
N LEU A 17 -7.47 -0.14 -10.50
CA LEU A 17 -7.61 0.77 -11.65
C LEU A 17 -9.09 1.12 -11.88
N PRO A 18 -9.45 2.30 -12.44
CA PRO A 18 -10.81 2.73 -12.64
C PRO A 18 -11.16 2.49 -14.11
N ARG A 19 -11.31 1.20 -14.43
CA ARG A 19 -12.35 0.64 -15.30
C ARG A 19 -12.35 -0.85 -14.97
N ASP A 20 -12.93 -1.08 -13.79
CA ASP A 20 -13.42 -2.33 -13.25
C ASP A 20 -12.45 -3.51 -13.28
N THR A 21 -11.95 -3.84 -12.08
CA THR A 21 -11.75 -5.20 -11.52
C THR A 21 -10.33 -5.53 -11.07
N PHE A 22 -10.23 -6.03 -9.83
CA PHE A 22 -9.19 -7.00 -9.48
C PHE A 22 -9.85 -8.38 -9.54
N ALA A 23 -9.37 -9.29 -10.40
CA ALA A 23 -9.86 -10.67 -10.45
C ALA A 23 -9.07 -11.55 -9.47
N GLY A 24 -9.61 -11.77 -8.28
CA GLY A 24 -9.14 -12.80 -7.36
C GLY A 24 -9.90 -14.11 -7.59
N VAL A 25 -9.21 -15.26 -7.51
CA VAL A 25 -9.82 -16.59 -7.58
C VAL A 25 -9.98 -17.14 -6.17
N SER A 26 -11.21 -17.43 -5.76
CA SER A 26 -11.51 -18.32 -4.64
C SER A 26 -12.66 -19.24 -5.07
N GLY A 27 -12.41 -20.55 -5.11
CA GLY A 27 -13.40 -21.58 -5.46
C GLY A 27 -14.24 -21.27 -6.70
N ALA A 28 -13.71 -21.50 -7.91
CA ALA A 28 -14.43 -21.42 -9.20
C ALA A 28 -15.24 -20.14 -9.51
N GLN A 29 -15.22 -19.11 -8.66
CA GLN A 29 -15.93 -17.85 -8.85
C GLN A 29 -14.93 -16.71 -9.04
N LEU A 30 -15.09 -15.98 -10.14
CA LEU A 30 -14.36 -14.76 -10.43
C LEU A 30 -14.89 -13.68 -9.49
N ILE A 31 -14.10 -13.29 -8.49
CA ILE A 31 -14.49 -12.24 -7.57
C ILE A 31 -14.14 -10.90 -8.23
N ASN A 32 -15.12 -10.30 -8.91
CA ASN A 32 -15.07 -8.91 -9.37
C ASN A 32 -15.39 -8.01 -8.17
N LEU A 33 -14.36 -7.45 -7.53
CA LEU A 33 -14.54 -6.50 -6.44
C LEU A 33 -13.82 -5.19 -6.69
N PRO A 34 -14.38 -4.07 -6.17
CA PRO A 34 -13.77 -2.75 -6.30
C PRO A 34 -12.49 -2.59 -5.48
N THR A 35 -12.17 -3.54 -4.59
CA THR A 35 -11.01 -3.50 -3.70
C THR A 35 -10.40 -4.88 -3.48
N LEU A 36 -9.16 -4.90 -2.99
CA LEU A 36 -8.46 -6.12 -2.61
C LEU A 36 -8.96 -6.73 -1.30
N LYS A 37 -9.89 -6.09 -0.59
CA LYS A 37 -10.30 -6.47 0.77
C LYS A 37 -10.69 -7.93 0.91
N ALA A 38 -11.53 -8.45 0.00
CA ALA A 38 -11.94 -9.85 0.11
C ALA A 38 -10.80 -10.83 -0.15
N PHE A 39 -9.88 -10.49 -1.06
CA PHE A 39 -8.68 -11.28 -1.32
C PHE A 39 -7.70 -11.22 -0.12
N MET A 40 -7.51 -10.04 0.46
CA MET A 40 -6.75 -9.83 1.69
C MET A 40 -7.35 -10.60 2.88
N ASN A 41 -8.66 -10.86 2.92
CA ASN A 41 -9.30 -11.64 3.99
C ASN A 41 -9.08 -13.15 3.87
N LEU A 42 -8.56 -13.64 2.73
CA LEU A 42 -8.17 -15.04 2.58
C LEU A 42 -6.89 -15.34 3.35
N ASP A 43 -6.63 -16.61 3.62
CA ASP A 43 -5.41 -17.02 4.32
C ASP A 43 -4.19 -16.98 3.42
N LYS A 44 -3.01 -16.84 4.03
CA LYS A 44 -1.71 -16.72 3.35
C LYS A 44 -1.46 -17.80 2.29
N ASP A 45 -1.89 -19.04 2.55
CA ASP A 45 -1.73 -20.14 1.60
C ASP A 45 -2.44 -19.87 0.26
N ILE A 46 -3.59 -19.19 0.30
CA ILE A 46 -4.32 -18.81 -0.91
C ILE A 46 -3.59 -17.69 -1.66
N TRP A 47 -3.00 -16.73 -0.97
CA TRP A 47 -2.17 -15.69 -1.60
C TRP A 47 -0.96 -16.31 -2.31
N LEU A 48 -0.33 -17.33 -1.69
CA LEU A 48 0.81 -18.04 -2.25
C LEU A 48 0.41 -18.86 -3.49
N VAL A 49 -0.72 -19.58 -3.44
CA VAL A 49 -1.25 -20.31 -4.61
C VAL A 49 -1.54 -19.34 -5.76
N PHE A 50 -2.21 -18.22 -5.49
CA PHE A 50 -2.47 -17.19 -6.50
C PHE A 50 -1.17 -16.66 -7.11
N ARG A 51 -0.17 -16.38 -6.28
CA ARG A 51 1.15 -15.91 -6.75
C ARG A 51 1.81 -16.92 -7.67
N VAL A 52 1.82 -18.21 -7.32
CA VAL A 52 2.41 -19.28 -8.15
C VAL A 52 1.71 -19.37 -9.50
N GLN A 53 0.38 -19.41 -9.51
CA GLN A 53 -0.40 -19.45 -10.75
C GLN A 53 -0.16 -18.23 -11.63
N LEU A 54 -0.09 -17.04 -11.03
CA LEU A 54 0.20 -15.81 -11.77
C LEU A 54 1.62 -15.83 -12.36
N GLN A 55 2.61 -16.34 -11.62
CA GLN A 55 3.97 -16.50 -12.10
C GLN A 55 4.04 -17.49 -13.27
N GLU A 56 3.35 -18.62 -13.20
CA GLU A 56 3.27 -19.59 -14.30
C GLU A 56 2.64 -18.96 -15.55
N LEU A 57 1.52 -18.26 -15.38
CA LEU A 57 0.82 -17.59 -16.48
C LEU A 57 1.68 -16.51 -17.17
N LEU A 58 2.44 -15.73 -16.40
CA LEU A 58 3.26 -14.64 -16.92
C LEU A 58 4.67 -15.07 -17.35
N SER A 59 5.02 -16.34 -17.15
CA SER A 59 6.33 -16.87 -17.51
C SER A 59 6.51 -17.01 -19.03
N LYS A 60 7.78 -16.88 -19.48
CA LYS A 60 8.13 -17.07 -20.89
C LYS A 60 7.76 -18.49 -21.35
N GLY A 61 7.05 -18.60 -22.48
CA GLY A 61 6.57 -19.89 -23.01
C GLY A 61 5.18 -20.31 -22.51
N SER A 62 4.57 -19.54 -21.61
CA SER A 62 3.15 -19.69 -21.26
C SER A 62 2.25 -19.45 -22.49
N PRO A 63 1.09 -20.12 -22.58
CA PRO A 63 0.07 -19.83 -23.59
C PRO A 63 -0.39 -18.36 -23.58
N ILE A 64 -0.38 -17.71 -22.41
CA ILE A 64 -0.77 -16.30 -22.20
C ILE A 64 0.47 -15.49 -21.86
N ASN A 65 1.48 -15.50 -22.74
CA ASN A 65 2.67 -14.67 -22.53
C ASN A 65 2.46 -13.24 -23.05
N LEU A 66 3.27 -12.31 -22.54
CA LEU A 66 3.23 -10.89 -22.89
C LEU A 66 3.41 -10.65 -24.40
N GLU A 67 4.17 -11.49 -25.09
CA GLU A 67 4.49 -11.33 -26.50
C GLU A 67 3.30 -11.69 -27.41
N THR A 68 2.59 -12.79 -27.15
CA THR A 68 1.33 -13.11 -27.83
C THR A 68 0.24 -12.08 -27.54
N THR A 69 0.25 -11.52 -26.33
CA THR A 69 -0.71 -10.51 -25.88
C THR A 69 -0.48 -9.13 -26.49
N ILE A 70 0.75 -8.61 -26.52
CA ILE A 70 1.06 -7.31 -27.12
C ILE A 70 0.83 -7.33 -28.64
N ARG A 71 1.19 -8.43 -29.31
CA ARG A 71 0.99 -8.57 -30.77
C ARG A 71 -0.48 -8.50 -31.17
N ALA A 72 -1.40 -8.91 -30.30
CA ALA A 72 -2.84 -8.80 -30.50
C ALA A 72 -3.38 -7.37 -30.54
N PHE A 73 -2.74 -6.44 -29.81
CA PHE A 73 -3.16 -5.04 -29.73
C PHE A 73 -3.11 -4.34 -31.10
N ASN A 74 -2.24 -4.80 -32.00
CA ASN A 74 -2.01 -4.25 -33.33
C ASN A 74 -2.76 -5.00 -34.46
N ALA A 75 -3.67 -5.94 -34.16
CA ALA A 75 -4.32 -6.78 -35.17
C ALA A 75 -5.70 -6.24 -35.63
N ALA A 76 -5.90 -6.25 -36.96
CA ALA A 76 -7.13 -5.95 -37.71
C ALA A 76 -8.26 -7.01 -37.46
N PRO A 77 -9.51 -6.83 -37.97
CA PRO A 77 -10.76 -7.46 -37.46
C PRO A 77 -10.89 -9.00 -37.39
N ASN A 78 -9.85 -9.79 -37.65
CA ASN A 78 -9.86 -11.26 -37.57
C ASN A 78 -8.99 -11.76 -36.40
N VAL A 79 -9.28 -11.26 -35.19
CA VAL A 79 -8.49 -11.53 -33.99
C VAL A 79 -8.87 -12.89 -33.40
N ASN A 80 -7.90 -13.80 -33.20
CA ASN A 80 -8.15 -15.08 -32.52
C ASN A 80 -8.44 -14.85 -31.01
N ALA A 81 -9.09 -15.82 -30.36
CA ALA A 81 -9.56 -15.66 -28.97
C ALA A 81 -8.42 -15.34 -27.97
N GLU A 82 -7.24 -15.93 -28.14
CA GLU A 82 -6.06 -15.69 -27.30
C GLU A 82 -5.59 -14.24 -27.37
N SER A 83 -5.58 -13.67 -28.58
CA SER A 83 -5.25 -12.27 -28.82
C SER A 83 -6.27 -11.31 -28.19
N HIS A 84 -7.55 -11.67 -28.24
CA HIS A 84 -8.61 -10.89 -27.59
C HIS A 84 -8.48 -10.92 -26.05
N ILE A 85 -8.19 -12.08 -25.47
CA ILE A 85 -7.97 -12.26 -24.03
C ILE A 85 -6.78 -11.43 -23.55
N GLY A 86 -5.69 -11.41 -24.31
CA GLY A 86 -4.52 -10.60 -23.95
C GLY A 86 -4.85 -9.11 -23.80
N ARG A 87 -5.64 -8.55 -24.73
CA ARG A 87 -6.09 -7.15 -24.66
C ARG A 87 -6.97 -6.86 -23.43
N LEU A 88 -7.70 -7.85 -22.94
CA LEU A 88 -8.53 -7.71 -21.74
C LEU A 88 -7.73 -7.84 -20.45
N LEU A 89 -6.60 -8.55 -20.46
CA LEU A 89 -5.80 -8.85 -19.27
C LEU A 89 -4.67 -7.85 -19.00
N PHE A 90 -4.17 -7.16 -20.02
CA PHE A 90 -3.07 -6.21 -19.87
C PHE A 90 -3.55 -4.77 -20.08
N VAL A 91 -3.37 -3.95 -19.06
CA VAL A 91 -3.69 -2.53 -19.07
C VAL A 91 -2.39 -1.73 -19.05
N ASP A 92 -2.27 -0.75 -19.93
CA ASP A 92 -1.18 0.22 -19.84
C ASP A 92 -1.41 1.13 -18.62
N ARG A 93 -0.58 0.94 -17.61
CA ARG A 93 -0.61 1.72 -16.36
C ARG A 93 -0.29 3.21 -16.58
N LEU A 94 0.36 3.56 -17.68
CA LEU A 94 0.75 4.94 -18.01
C LEU A 94 -0.28 5.64 -18.92
N SER A 95 -1.31 4.93 -19.36
CA SER A 95 -2.41 5.51 -20.12
C SER A 95 -3.16 6.56 -19.28
N VAL A 96 -3.61 7.63 -19.94
CA VAL A 96 -4.42 8.69 -19.33
C VAL A 96 -5.79 8.21 -18.84
N ASP A 97 -6.27 7.08 -19.37
CA ASP A 97 -7.53 6.46 -18.97
C ASP A 97 -7.37 5.53 -17.75
N THR A 98 -6.16 5.44 -17.19
CA THR A 98 -5.83 4.59 -16.04
C THR A 98 -5.51 5.45 -14.83
N ALA A 99 -6.21 5.25 -13.70
CA ALA A 99 -5.91 5.94 -12.44
C ALA A 99 -5.76 4.97 -11.24
N MET A 100 -4.65 5.06 -10.52
CA MET A 100 -4.45 4.23 -9.35
C MET A 100 -5.42 4.64 -8.23
N CYS A 101 -6.11 3.67 -7.64
CA CYS A 101 -7.01 3.85 -6.51
C CYS A 101 -6.39 3.28 -5.22
N LEU A 102 -7.02 3.55 -4.07
CA LEU A 102 -6.65 2.85 -2.84
C LEU A 102 -6.84 1.34 -3.02
N PRO A 103 -5.92 0.51 -2.51
CA PRO A 103 -5.99 -0.94 -2.69
C PRO A 103 -7.14 -1.57 -1.91
N CYS A 104 -7.55 -0.99 -0.79
CA CYS A 104 -8.67 -1.45 0.02
C CYS A 104 -9.35 -0.35 0.83
N ASP A 105 -10.54 -0.66 1.33
CA ASP A 105 -11.20 0.16 2.36
C ASP A 105 -10.46 -0.05 3.69
N ILE A 106 -9.77 0.99 4.14
CA ILE A 106 -8.98 0.96 5.37
C ILE A 106 -9.92 1.21 6.54
N GLY A 107 -10.08 0.20 7.41
CA GLY A 107 -10.90 0.30 8.61
C GLY A 107 -10.20 1.10 9.70
N ASP A 108 -9.01 0.65 10.08
CA ASP A 108 -8.16 1.26 11.08
C ASP A 108 -6.75 1.45 10.54
N ASP A 109 -6.11 2.50 11.03
CA ASP A 109 -4.74 2.87 10.72
C ASP A 109 -3.97 3.01 12.03
N SER A 110 -2.74 2.53 12.05
CA SER A 110 -1.89 2.54 13.25
C SER A 110 -0.46 2.83 12.84
N ASP A 111 0.03 3.99 13.27
CA ASP A 111 1.37 4.45 13.00
C ASP A 111 2.31 4.11 14.17
N PHE A 112 3.47 3.57 13.83
CA PHE A 112 4.46 3.02 14.74
C PHE A 112 5.75 3.83 14.73
N TYR A 113 6.21 4.20 15.92
CA TYR A 113 7.42 4.99 16.14
C TYR A 113 8.67 4.11 16.30
N CYS A 114 8.93 3.23 15.33
CA CYS A 114 9.90 2.12 15.46
C CYS A 114 11.34 2.42 14.98
N SER A 115 11.59 3.58 14.35
CA SER A 115 12.94 3.95 13.89
C SER A 115 13.75 4.57 15.04
N LEU A 116 14.82 3.90 15.49
CA LEU A 116 15.68 4.40 16.57
C LEU A 116 16.31 5.75 16.22
N GLY A 117 16.76 5.92 14.98
CA GLY A 117 17.40 7.15 14.51
C GLY A 117 16.42 8.33 14.53
N HIS A 118 15.23 8.12 13.96
CA HIS A 118 14.15 9.11 14.03
C HIS A 118 13.78 9.41 15.48
N ALA A 119 13.57 8.36 16.30
CA ALA A 119 13.17 8.50 17.70
C ALA A 119 14.16 9.31 18.53
N TYR A 120 15.45 9.05 18.32
CA TYR A 120 16.53 9.78 18.95
C TYR A 120 16.58 11.24 18.50
N ASN A 121 16.56 11.50 17.19
CA ASN A 121 16.68 12.85 16.64
C ASN A 121 15.54 13.77 17.11
N CYS A 122 14.29 13.30 17.02
CA CYS A 122 13.12 14.01 17.55
C CYS A 122 13.25 14.23 19.07
N GLY A 123 13.74 13.21 19.79
CA GLY A 123 14.02 13.31 21.21
C GLY A 123 15.05 14.39 21.57
N VAL A 124 16.14 14.50 20.81
CA VAL A 124 17.17 15.54 21.01
C VAL A 124 16.56 16.93 20.82
N LEU A 125 15.77 17.13 19.77
CA LEU A 125 15.14 18.43 19.48
C LEU A 125 14.17 18.86 20.58
N ILE A 126 13.41 17.92 21.16
CA ILE A 126 12.36 18.23 22.14
C ILE A 126 12.88 18.26 23.57
N ARG A 127 13.79 17.35 23.93
CA ARG A 127 14.18 17.08 25.33
C ARG A 127 15.68 17.18 25.60
N GLY A 128 16.49 17.41 24.56
CA GLY A 128 17.94 17.39 24.64
C GLY A 128 18.55 15.99 24.60
N LYS A 129 19.87 15.93 24.40
CA LYS A 129 20.61 14.68 24.11
C LYS A 129 20.51 13.63 25.21
N GLU A 130 20.55 14.05 26.48
CA GLU A 130 20.56 13.15 27.63
C GLU A 130 19.21 12.46 27.88
N LYS A 131 18.11 13.10 27.46
CA LYS A 131 16.73 12.63 27.68
C LYS A 131 16.01 12.36 26.35
N ALA A 132 16.79 12.09 25.30
CA ALA A 132 16.26 11.90 23.96
C ALA A 132 15.29 10.71 23.91
N MET A 133 15.71 9.56 24.43
CA MET A 133 14.90 8.34 24.45
C MET A 133 14.01 8.28 25.68
N GLN A 134 12.72 7.99 25.47
CA GLN A 134 11.80 7.68 26.55
C GLN A 134 12.04 6.26 27.08
N PRO A 135 11.85 5.99 28.38
CA PRO A 135 12.14 4.68 28.98
C PRO A 135 11.41 3.52 28.30
N ASN A 136 10.15 3.72 27.90
CA ASN A 136 9.29 2.68 27.31
C ASN A 136 9.70 2.25 25.89
N TRP A 137 10.42 3.09 25.13
CA TRP A 137 10.66 2.89 23.70
C TRP A 137 11.39 1.57 23.38
N ARG A 138 12.29 1.13 24.27
CA ARG A 138 13.02 -0.14 24.11
C ARG A 138 12.25 -1.37 24.59
N HIS A 139 11.08 -1.19 25.20
CA HIS A 139 10.30 -2.26 25.82
C HIS A 139 9.05 -2.61 25.02
N LEU A 140 8.56 -1.71 24.17
CA LEU A 140 7.42 -1.92 23.29
C LEU A 140 7.53 -1.06 22.03
N PRO A 141 6.96 -1.51 20.91
CA PRO A 141 6.83 -0.67 19.71
C PRO A 141 5.76 0.39 19.98
N VAL A 142 6.21 1.61 20.28
CA VAL A 142 5.30 2.74 20.58
C VAL A 142 4.50 3.06 19.33
N ALA A 143 3.19 3.22 19.48
CA ALA A 143 2.28 3.47 18.37
C ALA A 143 1.07 4.29 18.82
N TYR A 144 0.33 4.83 17.86
CA TYR A 144 -0.93 5.50 18.07
C TYR A 144 -1.91 5.20 16.92
N HIS A 145 -3.19 5.48 17.13
CA HIS A 145 -4.19 5.34 16.07
C HIS A 145 -4.11 6.53 15.13
N GLY A 146 -3.85 6.25 13.86
CA GLY A 146 -3.88 7.26 12.80
C GLY A 146 -5.31 7.54 12.33
N ARG A 147 -5.43 8.22 11.18
CA ARG A 147 -6.74 8.63 10.63
C ARG A 147 -7.00 8.00 9.27
N ALA A 148 -7.66 6.85 9.29
CA ALA A 148 -8.01 6.08 8.09
C ALA A 148 -8.74 6.90 7.01
N SER A 149 -9.64 7.82 7.40
CA SER A 149 -10.44 8.62 6.45
C SER A 149 -9.63 9.60 5.59
N SER A 150 -8.38 9.89 5.97
CA SER A 150 -7.50 10.83 5.25
C SER A 150 -6.37 10.14 4.51
N ILE A 151 -6.33 8.80 4.50
CA ILE A 151 -5.39 8.06 3.66
C ILE A 151 -5.87 8.17 2.22
N VAL A 152 -4.97 8.63 1.34
CA VAL A 152 -5.28 8.91 -0.07
C VAL A 152 -4.24 8.27 -0.99
N PRO A 153 -4.60 7.90 -2.23
CA PRO A 153 -3.64 7.32 -3.15
C PRO A 153 -2.61 8.35 -3.60
N SER A 154 -1.45 7.85 -4.05
CA SER A 154 -0.38 8.67 -4.62
C SER A 154 -0.90 9.59 -5.74
N GLY A 155 -0.40 10.83 -5.78
CA GLY A 155 -0.84 11.86 -6.72
C GLY A 155 -2.00 12.73 -6.22
N THR A 156 -2.65 12.37 -5.11
CA THR A 156 -3.66 13.22 -4.49
C THR A 156 -3.03 14.52 -3.97
N ARG A 157 -3.60 15.67 -4.37
CA ARG A 157 -3.13 16.98 -3.91
C ARG A 157 -3.54 17.20 -2.46
N ILE A 158 -2.57 17.44 -1.58
CA ILE A 158 -2.79 17.75 -0.17
C ILE A 158 -2.88 19.26 0.01
N HIS A 159 -3.94 19.73 0.66
CA HIS A 159 -4.10 21.15 0.98
C HIS A 159 -3.33 21.47 2.26
N ARG A 160 -2.59 22.59 2.29
CA ARG A 160 -1.90 23.05 3.50
C ARG A 160 -2.93 23.26 4.62
N PRO A 161 -2.81 22.59 5.77
CA PRO A 161 -3.80 22.70 6.82
C PRO A 161 -3.75 24.08 7.48
N VAL A 162 -4.91 24.52 7.98
CA VAL A 162 -5.06 25.69 8.84
C VAL A 162 -5.37 25.18 10.24
N GLY A 163 -4.69 25.71 11.25
CA GLY A 163 -4.82 25.22 12.62
C GLY A 163 -4.38 26.22 13.66
N GLN A 164 -4.51 25.83 14.93
CA GLN A 164 -4.07 26.63 16.07
C GLN A 164 -2.58 26.42 16.35
N ARG A 165 -1.82 27.50 16.52
CA ARG A 165 -0.45 27.45 17.03
C ARG A 165 -0.11 28.65 17.90
N LEU A 166 0.85 28.47 18.80
CA LEU A 166 1.54 29.60 19.42
C LEU A 166 2.50 30.20 18.39
N LYS A 167 2.43 31.52 18.18
CA LYS A 167 3.22 32.17 17.12
C LYS A 167 4.70 32.23 17.51
N ASN A 168 4.94 32.56 18.76
CA ASN A 168 6.23 32.65 19.43
C ASN A 168 6.26 31.76 20.68
N LYS A 169 7.46 31.54 21.22
CA LYS A 169 7.70 30.65 22.37
C LYS A 169 6.97 31.08 23.65
N ASP A 170 6.87 32.39 23.87
CA ASP A 170 6.31 32.96 25.10
C ASP A 170 4.84 33.36 24.97
N ASP A 171 4.22 33.11 23.82
CA ASP A 171 2.80 33.37 23.61
C ASP A 171 1.97 32.42 24.49
N THR A 172 0.89 32.93 25.07
CA THR A 172 -0.07 32.14 25.86
C THR A 172 -1.41 31.94 25.18
N GLN A 173 -1.63 32.64 24.06
CA GLN A 173 -2.86 32.56 23.26
C GLN A 173 -2.53 32.07 21.85
N PRO A 174 -3.25 31.07 21.32
CA PRO A 174 -3.00 30.56 19.97
C PRO A 174 -3.56 31.51 18.90
N VAL A 175 -2.95 31.47 17.73
CA VAL A 175 -3.49 32.05 16.49
C VAL A 175 -4.00 30.94 15.58
N ILE A 176 -5.02 31.23 14.76
CA ILE A 176 -5.50 30.35 13.69
C ILE A 176 -4.92 30.83 12.37
N GLU A 177 -4.02 30.06 11.78
CA GLU A 177 -3.35 30.42 10.51
C GLU A 177 -2.91 29.17 9.73
N PRO A 178 -2.54 29.29 8.44
CA PRO A 178 -1.93 28.19 7.70
C PRO A 178 -0.69 27.65 8.39
N CYS A 179 -0.51 26.32 8.35
CA CYS A 179 0.64 25.66 8.95
C CYS A 179 1.96 26.25 8.41
N ALA A 180 2.85 26.67 9.31
CA ALA A 180 4.14 27.26 8.96
C ALA A 180 5.26 26.23 8.74
N ARG A 181 5.10 25.02 9.27
CA ARG A 181 6.07 23.92 9.22
C ARG A 181 5.36 22.65 8.76
N LEU A 182 5.07 22.60 7.47
CA LEU A 182 4.56 21.39 6.83
C LEU A 182 5.77 20.50 6.53
N ASP A 183 5.69 19.24 6.92
CA ASP A 183 6.77 18.27 6.77
C ASP A 183 6.25 17.01 6.07
N PHE A 184 7.12 16.01 5.91
CA PHE A 184 6.79 14.68 5.41
C PHE A 184 7.50 13.64 6.27
N GLU A 185 6.87 12.48 6.49
CA GLU A 185 7.53 11.33 7.10
C GLU A 185 7.64 10.16 6.10
N LEU A 186 8.87 9.72 5.81
CA LEU A 186 9.09 8.58 4.91
C LEU A 186 8.84 7.27 5.65
N GLU A 187 7.83 6.53 5.20
CA GLU A 187 7.40 5.31 5.88
C GLU A 187 7.12 4.14 4.94
N VAL A 188 6.93 2.97 5.57
CA VAL A 188 6.43 1.76 4.93
C VAL A 188 5.18 1.30 5.67
N GLY A 189 4.04 1.37 5.00
CA GLY A 189 2.78 0.82 5.50
C GLY A 189 2.64 -0.65 5.17
N PHE A 190 2.04 -1.44 6.06
CA PHE A 190 1.75 -2.85 5.83
C PHE A 190 0.24 -3.12 5.91
N PHE A 191 -0.29 -3.82 4.91
CA PHE A 191 -1.65 -4.33 4.96
C PHE A 191 -1.66 -5.68 5.67
N TYR A 192 -2.56 -5.82 6.64
CA TYR A 192 -2.81 -7.07 7.35
C TYR A 192 -4.05 -7.77 6.78
N GLY A 193 -3.96 -9.09 6.63
CA GLY A 193 -4.98 -9.95 6.04
C GLY A 193 -5.29 -11.21 6.86
N GLY A 194 -6.03 -12.12 6.23
CA GLY A 194 -6.59 -13.32 6.83
C GLY A 194 -7.79 -13.03 7.73
N GLN A 195 -8.26 -14.06 8.42
CA GLN A 195 -9.41 -13.95 9.32
C GLN A 195 -9.17 -12.96 10.46
N ALA A 196 -10.11 -12.04 10.71
CA ALA A 196 -9.99 -11.08 11.80
C ALA A 196 -9.77 -11.77 13.15
N THR A 197 -8.81 -11.29 13.93
CA THR A 197 -8.63 -11.73 15.32
C THR A 197 -9.86 -11.31 16.12
N LYS A 198 -10.48 -12.24 16.85
CA LYS A 198 -11.68 -11.91 17.63
C LYS A 198 -11.30 -10.99 18.80
N LEU A 199 -12.24 -10.14 19.19
CA LEU A 199 -12.06 -9.28 20.35
C LEU A 199 -11.70 -10.11 21.60
N GLY A 200 -10.60 -9.75 22.26
CA GLY A 200 -10.09 -10.44 23.43
C GLY A 200 -9.06 -11.54 23.11
N GLU A 201 -8.95 -11.97 21.86
CA GLU A 201 -7.89 -12.87 21.41
C GLU A 201 -6.62 -12.11 21.02
N ARG A 202 -5.49 -12.80 20.98
CA ARG A 202 -4.19 -12.22 20.62
C ARG A 202 -3.49 -13.09 19.59
N LEU A 203 -2.73 -12.47 18.70
CA LEU A 203 -1.78 -13.15 17.83
C LEU A 203 -0.41 -13.22 18.51
N SER A 204 0.28 -14.34 18.35
CA SER A 204 1.72 -14.39 18.61
C SER A 204 2.48 -13.60 17.53
N PRO A 205 3.75 -13.19 17.78
CA PRO A 205 4.56 -12.53 16.76
C PRO A 205 4.70 -13.34 15.47
N ALA A 206 4.83 -14.68 15.57
CA ALA A 206 4.90 -15.55 14.40
C ALA A 206 3.61 -15.52 13.59
N GLN A 207 2.45 -15.60 14.26
CA GLN A 207 1.15 -15.51 13.61
C GLN A 207 0.91 -14.13 12.98
N ALA A 208 1.40 -13.06 13.61
CA ALA A 208 1.29 -11.70 13.07
C ALA A 208 2.06 -11.55 11.75
N THR A 209 3.25 -12.15 11.63
CA THR A 209 4.02 -12.15 10.38
C THR A 209 3.25 -12.84 9.25
N ASP A 210 2.53 -13.93 9.54
CA ASP A 210 1.71 -14.62 8.54
C ASP A 210 0.48 -13.80 8.11
N ARG A 211 0.10 -12.76 8.86
CA ARG A 211 -0.97 -11.84 8.48
C ARG A 211 -0.52 -10.71 7.58
N VAL A 212 0.78 -10.50 7.34
CA VAL A 212 1.25 -9.43 6.45
C VAL A 212 0.93 -9.81 5.00
N PHE A 213 -0.02 -9.11 4.40
CA PHE A 213 -0.44 -9.31 3.01
C PHE A 213 0.55 -8.66 2.04
N GLY A 214 0.98 -7.43 2.35
CA GLY A 214 1.85 -6.66 1.50
C GLY A 214 2.25 -5.33 2.12
N ALA A 215 3.16 -4.63 1.45
CA ALA A 215 3.70 -3.35 1.91
C ALA A 215 3.53 -2.27 0.85
N VAL A 216 3.47 -1.02 1.29
CA VAL A 216 3.41 0.19 0.45
C VAL A 216 4.34 1.26 0.99
N LEU A 217 4.74 2.19 0.14
CA LEU A 217 5.32 3.45 0.62
C LEU A 217 4.21 4.30 1.22
N LEU A 218 4.51 4.94 2.34
CA LEU A 218 3.59 5.85 3.02
C LEU A 218 4.32 7.17 3.29
N ASN A 219 3.56 8.26 3.20
CA ASN A 219 4.00 9.59 3.57
C ASN A 219 2.97 10.15 4.54
N ASP A 220 3.31 10.23 5.82
CA ASP A 220 2.50 10.89 6.86
C ASP A 220 2.76 12.40 6.87
#